data_AF-A0A0G8BV71-F1
#
_entry.id   AF-A0A0G8BV71-F1
#
_cell.length_a   1.000
_cell.length_b   1.000
_cell.length_c   1.000
_cell.angle_alpha   90.00
_cell.angle_beta   90.00
_cell.angle_gamma   90.00
#
_symmetry.space_group_name_H-M   'P 1'
#
loop_
_entity.id
_entity.type
_entity.pdbx_description
1 polymer ?
#
loop_
_entity_poly.entity_id
_entity_poly.type
_entity_poly.pdbx_seq_one_letter_code
_entity_poly.pdbx_strand_id
1 'polypeptide(L)' 'MSKELLFFIYFLTIVVFCIIRGWFMCMKKFNEVVATHLSLESVLIPIGDGMTVSKVQK' A
#
# COMPACT_ATOMS: atom_id res chain seq x y z
N MET A 1 -13.49 32.04 0.48
CA MET A 1 -13.80 30.60 0.34
C MET A 1 -15.06 30.31 1.14
N SER A 2 -16.10 29.71 0.54
CA SER A 2 -17.35 29.42 1.28
C SER A 2 -17.09 28.30 2.31
N LYS A 3 -17.83 28.32 3.43
CA LYS A 3 -17.72 27.31 4.49
C LYS A 3 -18.02 25.89 3.98
N GLU A 4 -18.91 25.77 2.99
CA GLU A 4 -19.25 24.49 2.35
C GLU A 4 -18.08 23.94 1.52
N LEU A 5 -17.38 24.80 0.78
CA LEU A 5 -16.20 24.37 0.02
C LEU A 5 -15.09 23.87 0.94
N LEU A 6 -14.88 24.55 2.08
CA LEU A 6 -13.92 24.12 3.09
C LEU A 6 -14.29 22.75 3.69
N PHE A 7 -15.57 22.52 3.98
CA PHE A 7 -16.06 21.23 4.47
C PHE A 7 -15.85 20.11 3.45
N PHE A 8 -16.16 20.36 2.17
CA PHE A 8 -15.96 19.39 1.10
C PHE A 8 -14.48 19.02 0.92
N ILE A 9 -13.59 20.02 0.94
CA ILE A 9 -12.14 19.80 0.86
C ILE A 9 -11.67 18.97 2.05
N TYR A 10 -12.09 19.32 3.27
CA TYR A 10 -11.70 18.59 4.48
C TYR A 10 -12.16 17.13 4.44
N PHE A 11 -13.42 16.89 4.06
CA PHE A 11 -13.95 15.55 3.89
C PHE A 11 -13.15 14.76 2.84
N LEU A 12 -12.88 15.36 1.67
CA LEU A 12 -12.09 14.72 0.62
C LEU A 12 -10.68 14.37 1.11
N THR A 13 -10.03 15.28 1.84
CA THR A 13 -8.68 15.01 2.39
C THR A 13 -8.67 13.87 3.39
N ILE A 14 -9.70 13.75 4.24
CA ILE A 14 -9.85 12.61 5.16
C ILE A 14 -10.02 11.32 4.38
N VAL A 15 -10.90 11.30 3.38
CA VAL A 15 -11.14 10.11 2.57
C VAL A 15 -9.86 9.66 1.87
N VAL A 16 -9.15 10.57 1.22
CA VAL A 16 -7.87 10.28 0.55
C VAL A 16 -6.83 9.75 1.55
N PHE A 17 -6.71 10.38 2.72
CA PHE A 17 -5.80 9.93 3.77
C PHE A 17 -6.13 8.51 4.27
N CYS A 18 -7.42 8.21 4.47
CA CYS A 18 -7.87 6.88 4.87
C CYS A 18 -7.54 5.82 3.81
N ILE A 19 -7.74 6.13 2.52
CA ILE A 19 -7.41 5.22 1.41
C ILE A 19 -5.91 4.95 1.37
N ILE A 20 -5.07 5.98 1.43
CA ILE A 20 -3.61 5.84 1.40
C ILE A 20 -3.12 5.01 2.60
N ARG A 21 -3.67 5.27 3.80
CA ARG A 21 -3.34 4.48 4.99
C ARG A 21 -3.76 3.02 4.86
N GLY A 22 -4.96 2.76 4.34
CA GLY A 22 -5.45 1.41 4.11
C GLY A 22 -4.54 0.65 3.15
N TRP A 23 -4.19 1.28 2.02
CA TRP A 23 -3.25 0.72 1.05
C TRP A 23 -1.89 0.40 1.67
N PHE A 24 -1.32 1.33 2.44
CA PHE A 24 -0.03 1.13 3.11
C PHE A 24 -0.03 -0.08 4.05
N MET A 25 -1.10 -0.25 4.84
CA MET A 25 -1.23 -1.40 5.74
C MET A 25 -1.35 -2.73 4.98
N CYS A 26 -2.12 -2.75 3.88
CA CYS A 26 -2.23 -3.91 3.00
C CYS A 26 -0.88 -4.29 2.38
N MET A 27 -0.15 -3.32 1.83
CA MET A 27 1.15 -3.57 1.19
C MET A 27 2.23 -4.01 2.19
N LYS A 28 2.24 -3.42 3.39
CA LYS A 28 3.11 -3.89 4.48
C LYS A 28 2.82 -5.35 4.81
N LYS A 29 1.54 -5.71 4.97
CA LYS A 29 1.16 -7.08 5.32
C LYS A 29 1.49 -8.07 4.21
N PHE A 30 1.27 -7.67 2.95
CA PHE A 30 1.66 -8.45 1.78
C PHE A 30 3.16 -8.75 1.77
N ASN A 31 4.01 -7.73 1.97
CA ASN A 31 5.46 -7.91 2.00
C ASN A 31 5.92 -8.85 3.13
N GLU A 32 5.32 -8.75 4.33
CA GLU A 32 5.60 -9.68 5.44
C GLU A 32 5.25 -11.14 5.09
N VAL A 33 4.09 -11.35 4.47
CA VAL A 33 3.63 -12.70 4.07
C VAL A 33 4.55 -13.27 3.00
N VAL A 34 4.83 -12.51 1.95
CA VAL A 34 5.63 -12.97 0.82
C VAL A 34 7.11 -13.21 1.19
N ALA A 35 7.64 -12.45 2.15
CA ALA A 35 9.01 -12.64 2.67
C ALA A 35 9.15 -13.90 3.55
N THR A 36 8.06 -14.38 4.16
CA THR A 36 8.09 -15.52 5.10
C THR A 36 7.47 -16.80 4.51
N HIS A 37 6.95 -16.73 3.28
CA HIS A 37 6.25 -17.85 2.67
C HIS A 37 7.19 -18.97 2.26
N LEU A 38 7.02 -20.17 2.85
CA LEU A 38 7.94 -21.31 2.70
C LEU A 38 8.16 -21.77 1.25
N SER A 39 7.14 -21.65 0.39
CA SER A 39 7.24 -22.06 -1.02
C SER A 39 7.64 -20.95 -1.98
N LEU A 40 7.96 -19.74 -1.48
CA LEU A 40 8.34 -18.61 -2.32
C LEU A 40 9.76 -18.17 -1.99
N GLU A 41 10.58 -18.04 -3.03
CA GLU A 41 11.78 -17.23 -2.98
C GLU A 41 11.42 -15.84 -3.50
N SER A 42 11.48 -14.83 -2.64
CA SER A 42 10.99 -13.48 -2.93
C SER A 42 12.07 -12.43 -2.76
N VAL A 43 12.13 -11.48 -3.69
CA VAL A 43 13.06 -10.34 -3.65
C VAL A 43 12.27 -9.05 -3.86
N LEU A 44 12.50 -8.06 -2.99
CA LEU A 44 12.01 -6.70 -3.18
C LEU A 44 13.04 -5.90 -3.96
N ILE A 45 12.66 -5.42 -5.15
CA ILE A 45 13.51 -4.62 -6.02
C ILE A 45 13.04 -3.16 -5.95
N PRO A 46 13.89 -2.20 -5.57
CA PRO A 46 13.52 -0.79 -5.38
C PRO A 46 13.46 -0.04 -6.72
N ILE A 47 12.59 -0.48 -7.64
CA ILE A 47 12.31 0.17 -8.92
C ILE A 47 10.93 0.80 -8.86
N GLY A 48 10.83 2.09 -9.20
CA GLY A 48 9.57 2.85 -9.12
C GLY A 48 9.04 2.93 -7.69
N ASP A 49 7.78 2.55 -7.49
CA ASP A 49 7.15 2.45 -6.16
C ASP A 49 7.59 1.20 -5.37
N GLY A 50 8.42 0.34 -5.98
CA GLY A 50 8.86 -0.95 -5.48
C GLY A 50 8.20 -2.10 -6.21
N MET A 51 8.97 -3.15 -6.52
CA MET A 51 8.48 -4.35 -7.21
C MET A 51 8.95 -5.59 -6.47
N THR A 52 8.00 -6.41 -6.00
CA THR A 52 8.29 -7.71 -5.41
C THR A 52 8.25 -8.77 -6.51
N VAL A 53 9.37 -9.47 -6.70
CA VAL A 53 9.45 -10.62 -7.62
C VAL A 53 9.54 -11.88 -6.78
N SER A 54 8.63 -12.81 -7.00
CA SER A 54 8.58 -14.09 -6.28
C SER A 54 8.64 -15.24 -7.25
N LYS A 55 9.46 -16.24 -6.92
CA LYS A 55 9.57 -17.51 -7.63
C LYS A 55 9.02 -18.63 -6.75
N VAL A 56 8.14 -19.45 -7.31
CA VAL A 56 7.65 -20.65 -6.63
C VAL A 56 8.75 -21.70 -6.59
N GLN A 57 9.10 -22.12 -5.37
CA GLN A 57 9.94 -23.29 -5.15
C GLN A 57 9.07 -24.54 -5.30
N LYS A 58 9.53 -25.50 -6.10
CA LYS A 58 8.91 -26.83 -6.25
C LYS A 58 9.44 -27.77 -5.19
#